data_AF-A0A6B3HQL8-F1
#
_entry.id   AF-A0A6B3HQL8-F1
#
_cell.length_a   1.000
_cell.length_b   1.000
_cell.length_c   1.000
_cell.angle_alpha   90.00
_cell.angle_beta   90.00
_cell.angle_gamma   90.00
#
_symmetry.space_group_name_H-M   'P 1'
#
loop_
_entity.id
_entity.type
_entity.pdbx_description
1 polymer ?
#
loop_
_entity_poly.entity_id
_entity_poly.type
_entity_poly.pdbx_seq_one_letter_code
_entity_poly.pdbx_strand_id
1 'polypeptide(L)'
;YETYQLGAEAAYAVSGSPRALGAQTSVRTLPPPPTEDSWASDLDWTASRNGWGPVERDQSNGETGTGDGSPLKIGGVAYAKGLGTHAPAKIRYYLGGKCTSL
;
A
#
# COMPACT_ATOMS: atom_id res chain seq x y z
N TYR A 1 -0.36 -8.33 -4.08
CA TYR A 1 0.04 -7.61 -5.31
C TYR A 1 1.55 -7.53 -5.25
N GLU A 2 2.22 -7.90 -6.34
CA GLU A 2 3.62 -8.30 -6.23
C GLU A 2 4.54 -7.33 -6.96
N THR A 3 5.78 -7.31 -6.48
CA THR A 3 6.89 -6.70 -7.18
C THR A 3 7.49 -7.75 -8.11
N TYR A 4 7.47 -7.48 -9.41
CA TYR A 4 8.07 -8.31 -10.44
C TYR A 4 9.40 -7.70 -10.86
N GLN A 5 10.46 -8.51 -10.84
CA GLN A 5 11.77 -8.09 -11.35
C GLN A 5 11.79 -8.24 -12.87
N LEU A 6 12.31 -7.22 -13.54
CA LEU A 6 12.50 -7.18 -14.98
C LEU A 6 14.01 -7.08 -15.26
N GLY A 7 14.49 -7.88 -16.19
CA GLY A 7 15.86 -7.83 -16.69
C GLY A 7 15.87 -7.62 -18.19
N ALA A 8 16.81 -6.81 -18.67
CA ALA A 8 17.11 -6.68 -20.09
C ALA A 8 18.61 -6.88 -20.30
N GLU A 9 18.98 -7.61 -21.35
CA GLU A 9 20.36 -7.79 -21.77
C GLU A 9 20.50 -7.36 -23.23
N ALA A 10 21.57 -6.63 -23.52
CA ALA A 10 21.92 -6.19 -24.87
C ALA A 10 23.32 -6.70 -25.21
N ALA A 11 23.41 -7.51 -26.26
CA ALA A 11 24.68 -7.92 -26.86
C ALA A 11 25.08 -6.93 -27.97
N TYR A 12 26.36 -6.58 -28.05
CA TYR A 12 26.93 -5.68 -29.06
C TYR A 12 28.38 -6.05 -29.34
N ALA A 13 29.00 -5.47 -30.37
CA ALA A 13 30.41 -5.67 -30.65
C ALA A 13 31.16 -4.34 -30.70
N VAL A 14 32.38 -4.31 -30.18
CA VAL A 14 33.31 -3.17 -30.30
C VAL A 14 34.55 -3.68 -31.02
N SER A 15 34.82 -3.14 -32.21
CA SER A 15 35.92 -3.59 -33.08
C SER A 15 35.91 -5.11 -33.34
N GLY A 16 34.72 -5.70 -33.48
CA GLY A 16 34.54 -7.14 -33.71
C GLY A 16 34.60 -8.02 -32.45
N SER A 17 34.94 -7.48 -31.28
CA SER A 17 34.87 -8.21 -30.02
C SER A 17 33.45 -8.17 -29.44
N PRO A 18 32.79 -9.32 -29.20
CA PRO A 18 31.46 -9.36 -28.62
C PRO A 18 31.47 -8.88 -27.16
N ARG A 19 30.41 -8.22 -26.75
CA ARG A 19 30.15 -7.67 -25.42
C ARG A 19 28.67 -7.78 -25.09
N ALA A 20 28.34 -7.72 -23.81
CA ALA A 20 26.97 -7.62 -23.32
C ALA A 20 26.86 -6.57 -22.22
N LEU A 21 25.67 -5.97 -22.08
CA LEU A 21 25.29 -5.09 -20.99
C LEU A 21 23.93 -5.55 -20.45
N GLY A 22 23.78 -5.58 -19.14
CA GLY A 22 22.52 -5.88 -18.47
C GLY A 22 21.94 -4.66 -17.76
N ALA A 23 20.62 -4.58 -17.69
CA ALA A 23 19.88 -3.65 -16.84
C ALA A 23 18.79 -4.41 -16.09
N GLN A 24 18.55 -4.03 -14.84
CA GLN A 24 17.48 -4.58 -14.00
C GLN A 24 16.58 -3.46 -13.49
N THR A 25 15.29 -3.74 -13.38
CA THR A 25 14.31 -2.87 -12.75
C THR A 25 13.19 -3.71 -12.13
N SER A 26 12.21 -3.08 -11.51
CA SER A 26 11.03 -3.78 -11.02
C SER A 26 9.75 -3.02 -11.33
N VAL A 27 8.66 -3.76 -11.47
CA VAL A 27 7.31 -3.21 -11.58
C VAL A 27 6.45 -3.77 -10.45
N ARG A 28 5.59 -2.93 -9.87
CA ARG A 28 4.61 -3.36 -8.87
C ARG A 28 3.22 -3.26 -9.45
N THR A 29 2.47 -4.35 -9.35
CA THR A 29 1.05 -4.35 -9.73
C THR A 29 0.21 -3.65 -8.66
N LEU A 30 -0.95 -3.12 -9.05
CA LEU A 30 -1.91 -2.58 -8.10
C LEU A 30 -2.66 -3.72 -7.39
N PRO A 31 -3.15 -3.52 -6.16
CA PRO A 31 -4.08 -4.45 -5.52
C PRO A 31 -5.30 -4.72 -6.40
N PRO A 32 -5.93 -5.90 -6.31
CA PRO A 32 -7.22 -6.11 -6.93
C PRO A 32 -8.23 -5.09 -6.34
N PRO A 33 -9.03 -4.42 -7.17
CA PRO A 33 -10.04 -3.51 -6.67
C PRO A 33 -11.16 -4.31 -5.96
N PRO A 34 -11.83 -3.73 -4.95
CA PRO A 34 -12.96 -4.37 -4.29
C PRO A 34 -14.06 -4.73 -5.28
N THR A 35 -14.71 -5.86 -5.07
CA THR A 35 -15.82 -6.35 -5.91
C THR A 35 -17.17 -6.33 -5.20
N GLU A 36 -17.16 -6.02 -3.91
CA GLU A 36 -18.32 -5.92 -3.02
C GLU A 36 -18.05 -4.82 -1.99
N ASP A 37 -19.06 -4.51 -1.18
CA ASP A 37 -18.89 -3.58 -0.06
C ASP A 37 -17.80 -4.08 0.87
N SER A 38 -16.84 -3.21 1.17
CA SER A 38 -15.61 -3.58 1.88
C SER A 38 -15.21 -2.48 2.85
N TRP A 39 -14.73 -2.86 4.03
CA TRP A 39 -14.17 -1.92 4.97
C TRP A 39 -12.82 -1.41 4.46
N ALA A 40 -12.56 -0.11 4.58
CA ALA A 40 -11.28 0.47 4.17
C ALA A 40 -10.09 -0.17 4.90
N SER A 41 -10.28 -0.65 6.14
CA SER A 41 -9.25 -1.35 6.91
C SER A 41 -8.94 -2.76 6.41
N ASP A 42 -9.84 -3.39 5.66
CA ASP A 42 -9.62 -4.69 5.02
C ASP A 42 -8.97 -4.55 3.64
N LEU A 43 -9.02 -3.35 3.06
CA LEU A 43 -8.44 -3.08 1.76
C LEU A 43 -6.94 -2.84 1.84
N ASP A 44 -6.25 -3.33 0.81
CA ASP A 44 -4.87 -2.97 0.57
C ASP A 44 -4.77 -1.54 0.00
N TRP A 45 -4.11 -0.66 0.75
CA TRP A 45 -3.76 0.66 0.25
C TRP A 45 -2.51 0.62 -0.63
N THR A 46 -2.48 1.47 -1.64
CA THR A 46 -1.32 1.68 -2.52
C THR A 46 -0.22 2.52 -1.85
N ALA A 47 -0.61 3.41 -0.94
CA ALA A 47 0.28 4.25 -0.15
C ALA A 47 -0.43 4.75 1.12
N SER A 48 0.32 4.93 2.20
CA SER A 48 -0.12 5.59 3.42
C SER A 48 0.93 6.55 3.94
N ARG A 49 0.50 7.59 4.64
CA ARG A 49 1.29 8.54 5.41
C ARG A 49 0.52 8.87 6.68
N ASN A 50 1.24 9.01 7.78
CA ASN A 50 0.67 9.26 9.08
C ASN A 50 1.64 10.14 9.88
N GLY A 51 1.12 11.01 10.73
CA GLY A 51 1.93 11.96 11.49
C GLY A 51 2.69 11.33 12.66
N TRP A 52 2.19 10.21 13.19
CA TRP A 52 2.78 9.49 14.32
C TRP A 52 2.58 7.98 14.17
N GLY A 53 3.67 7.23 14.05
CA GLY A 53 3.60 5.78 13.85
C GLY A 53 2.92 5.36 12.53
N PRO A 54 2.69 4.06 12.33
CA PRO A 54 1.94 3.55 11.20
C PRO A 54 0.44 3.89 11.30
N VAL A 55 -0.28 3.79 10.17
CA VAL A 55 -1.75 3.79 10.19
C VAL A 55 -2.21 2.47 10.77
N GLU A 56 -3.09 2.54 11.76
CA GLU A 56 -3.64 1.36 12.42
C GLU A 56 -4.93 0.88 11.75
N ARG A 57 -5.05 -0.43 11.58
CA ARG A 57 -6.27 -1.08 11.07
C ARG A 57 -7.08 -1.61 12.24
N ASP A 58 -8.36 -1.24 12.28
CA ASP A 58 -9.34 -1.63 13.29
C ASP A 58 -8.99 -1.24 14.73
N GLN A 59 -8.05 -0.30 14.87
CA GLN A 59 -7.58 0.25 16.14
C GLN A 59 -7.37 1.76 15.99
N SER A 60 -7.40 2.50 17.10
CA SER A 60 -6.96 3.89 17.15
C SER A 60 -5.48 3.98 16.79
N ASN A 61 -5.00 5.16 16.40
CA ASN A 61 -3.56 5.39 16.39
C ASN A 61 -3.02 5.13 17.80
N GLY A 62 -1.98 4.31 17.93
CA GLY A 62 -1.25 4.14 19.18
C GLY A 62 0.01 5.01 19.17
N GLU A 63 1.14 4.39 19.46
CA GLU A 63 2.45 5.02 19.46
C GLU A 63 3.14 4.81 18.10
N THR A 64 4.40 4.38 18.08
CA THR A 64 5.19 4.21 16.87
C THR A 64 5.21 2.77 16.34
N GLY A 65 4.67 1.82 17.11
CA GLY A 65 4.60 0.41 16.74
C GLY A 65 3.41 0.12 15.83
N THR A 66 3.43 -1.03 15.16
CA THR A 66 2.23 -1.54 14.46
C THR A 66 1.39 -2.33 15.44
N GLY A 67 0.09 -2.07 15.46
CA GLY A 67 -0.87 -2.80 16.30
C GLY A 67 -0.80 -2.42 17.78
N ASP A 68 -0.21 -1.28 18.11
CA ASP A 68 -0.11 -0.76 19.48
C ASP A 68 -1.28 0.17 19.87
N GLY A 69 -2.23 0.33 18.96
CA GLY A 69 -3.46 1.06 19.16
C GLY A 69 -4.40 0.42 20.18
N SER A 70 -5.37 1.20 20.64
CA SER A 70 -6.51 0.71 21.41
C SER A 70 -7.72 0.45 20.51
N PRO A 71 -8.77 -0.23 20.98
CA PRO A 71 -10.00 -0.38 20.20
C PRO A 71 -10.55 0.98 19.74
N LEU A 72 -11.01 1.07 18.49
CA LEU A 72 -11.60 2.30 17.94
C LEU A 72 -12.83 2.70 18.74
N LYS A 73 -12.85 3.95 19.23
CA LYS A 73 -13.99 4.52 19.93
C LYS A 73 -14.25 5.96 19.50
N ILE A 74 -15.53 6.29 19.25
CA ILE A 74 -16.00 7.66 19.02
C ILE A 74 -17.11 7.95 20.03
N GLY A 75 -16.93 8.98 20.86
CA GLY A 75 -17.90 9.29 21.91
C GLY A 75 -18.15 8.15 22.89
N GLY A 76 -17.14 7.29 23.12
CA GLY A 76 -17.26 6.11 24.00
C GLY A 76 -17.85 4.85 23.32
N VAL A 77 -18.44 4.98 22.13
CA VAL A 77 -18.97 3.84 21.36
C VAL A 77 -17.85 3.15 20.61
N ALA A 78 -17.74 1.83 20.74
CA ALA A 78 -16.72 1.02 20.08
C ALA A 78 -17.11 0.68 18.63
N TYR A 79 -16.12 0.68 17.74
CA TYR A 79 -16.26 0.28 16.35
C TYR A 79 -15.31 -0.87 16.06
N ALA A 80 -15.84 -1.94 15.46
CA ALA A 80 -15.03 -3.10 15.12
C ALA A 80 -14.11 -2.85 13.91
N LYS A 81 -14.48 -1.90 13.04
CA LYS A 81 -13.79 -1.62 11.78
C LYS A 81 -13.45 -0.14 11.65
N GLY A 82 -12.28 0.16 11.11
CA GLY A 82 -11.88 1.52 10.77
C GLY A 82 -10.38 1.74 10.70
N LEU A 83 -9.98 2.99 10.52
CA LEU A 83 -8.58 3.38 10.36
C LEU A 83 -8.18 4.36 11.45
N GLY A 84 -7.15 4.02 12.23
CA GLY A 84 -6.53 4.87 13.22
C GLY A 84 -5.39 5.68 12.60
N THR A 85 -5.48 7.00 12.67
CA THR A 85 -4.44 7.90 12.13
C THR A 85 -4.15 9.04 13.09
N HIS A 86 -2.94 9.59 13.01
CA HIS A 86 -2.57 10.86 13.59
C HIS A 86 -2.28 11.88 12.48
N ALA A 87 -2.92 13.05 12.55
CA ALA A 87 -2.73 14.07 11.53
C ALA A 87 -1.29 14.66 11.54
N PRO A 88 -0.76 15.11 10.39
CA PRO A 88 -1.34 14.99 9.05
C PRO A 88 -1.24 13.55 8.53
N ALA A 89 -2.33 13.04 7.96
CA ALA A 89 -2.41 11.68 7.44
C ALA A 89 -2.99 11.65 6.02
N LYS A 90 -2.55 10.68 5.21
CA LYS A 90 -3.08 10.41 3.86
C LYS A 90 -3.00 8.93 3.54
N ILE A 91 -4.13 8.33 3.18
CA ILE A 91 -4.20 6.93 2.75
C ILE A 91 -4.75 6.91 1.32
N ARG A 92 -4.17 6.08 0.45
CA ARG A 92 -4.54 6.00 -0.97
C ARG A 92 -4.90 4.58 -1.35
N TYR A 93 -6.12 4.37 -1.79
CA TYR A 93 -6.61 3.10 -2.32
C TYR A 93 -6.68 3.13 -3.83
N TYR A 94 -6.53 1.95 -4.44
CA TYR A 94 -6.90 1.73 -5.82
C TYR A 94 -8.27 1.02 -5.85
N LEU A 95 -9.28 1.73 -6.32
CA LEU A 95 -10.67 1.23 -6.34
C LEU A 95 -11.08 0.68 -7.71
N GLY A 96 -10.24 0.85 -8.74
CA GLY A 96 -10.50 0.37 -10.11
C GLY A 96 -11.81 0.86 -10.72
N GLY A 97 -12.38 1.97 -10.24
CA GLY A 97 -13.68 2.49 -10.70
C GLY A 97 -14.89 1.64 -10.28
N LYS A 98 -14.74 0.70 -9.34
CA LYS A 98 -15.81 -0.23 -8.93
C LYS A 98 -16.65 0.27 -7.76
N CYS A 99 -16.15 1.21 -6.98
CA CYS A 99 -16.89 1.81 -5.85
C CYS A 99 -17.74 2.99 -6.34
N THR A 100 -18.98 3.06 -5.85
CA THR A 100 -19.95 4.13 -6.19
C THR A 100 -20.25 5.05 -5.00
N SER A 101 -19.91 4.64 -3.78
CA SER A 101 -20.07 5.40 -2.53
C SER A 101 -18.95 5.07 -1.54
N LEU A 102 -18.87 5.87 -0.46
CA LEU A 102 -17.96 5.70 0.68
C LEU A 102 -18.76 5.51 1.97
#